data_AF-A0AAX4ID07-F1
#
_entry.id   AF-A0AAX4ID07-F1
#
_cell.length_a   1.000
_cell.length_b   1.000
_cell.length_c   1.000
_cell.angle_alpha   90.00
_cell.angle_beta   90.00
_cell.angle_gamma   90.00
#
_symmetry.space_group_name_H-M   'P 1'
#
loop_
_entity.id
_entity.type
_entity.pdbx_description
1 polymer ?
#
loop_
_entity_poly.entity_id
_entity_poly.type
_entity_poly.pdbx_seq_one_letter_code
_entity_poly.pdbx_strand_id
1 'polypeptide(L)'
;MPNRHEIDKDGDLILQLSRVGLYDAEDEVAEDEASSEDADEKLANYEQVANDELRVSSKVLALNSPVFKAMLGGRFKEGTELAENMGSPEPYSIDFPDDDLEAMTILCQILHNVYVSERPKPIGLSRLASIGDKYECINALKYCGMVWIRD
;
A
#
# COMPACT_ATOMS: atom_id res chain seq x y z
N MET A 1 13.44 12.48 2.42
CA MET A 1 13.58 11.25 1.64
C MET A 1 12.37 10.39 1.97
N PRO A 2 11.73 9.75 0.99
CA PRO A 2 10.60 8.86 1.25
C PRO A 2 11.03 7.73 2.21
N ASN A 3 10.13 7.30 3.09
CA ASN A 3 10.40 6.16 3.95
C ASN A 3 10.20 4.88 3.12
N ARG A 4 11.26 4.08 2.96
CA ARG A 4 11.20 2.87 2.14
C ARG A 4 11.06 1.62 3.01
N HIS A 5 10.01 0.86 2.76
CA HIS A 5 9.73 -0.43 3.34
C HIS A 5 10.20 -1.53 2.38
N GLU A 6 11.25 -2.23 2.79
CA GLU A 6 11.84 -3.35 2.06
C GLU A 6 11.04 -4.64 2.34
N ILE A 7 9.93 -4.85 1.60
CA ILE A 7 9.13 -6.09 1.70
C ILE A 7 9.87 -7.23 0.98
N ASP A 8 10.45 -6.94 -0.18
CA ASP A 8 11.36 -7.82 -0.91
C ASP A 8 12.65 -7.08 -1.29
N LYS A 9 13.77 -7.48 -0.68
CA LYS A 9 15.10 -6.87 -0.91
C LYS A 9 15.65 -7.12 -2.32
N ASP A 10 15.16 -8.16 -2.98
CA ASP A 10 15.50 -8.50 -4.36
C ASP A 10 14.38 -8.04 -5.32
N GLY A 11 13.39 -7.32 -4.81
CA GLY A 11 12.27 -6.78 -5.57
C GLY A 11 12.72 -5.84 -6.70
N ASP A 12 12.02 -5.93 -7.82
CA ASP A 12 12.24 -5.18 -9.06
C ASP A 12 11.29 -4.00 -9.23
N LEU A 13 10.37 -3.79 -8.28
CA LEU A 13 9.32 -2.77 -8.33
C LEU A 13 9.27 -1.96 -7.03
N ILE A 14 9.10 -0.65 -7.16
CA ILE A 14 8.81 0.29 -6.08
C ILE A 14 7.39 0.83 -6.27
N LEU A 15 6.53 0.62 -5.27
CA LEU A 15 5.22 1.26 -5.20
C LEU A 15 5.36 2.56 -4.43
N GLN A 16 5.03 3.69 -5.04
CA GLN A 16 5.03 5.00 -4.40
C GLN A 16 3.60 5.32 -3.94
N LEU A 17 3.39 5.34 -2.63
CA LEU A 17 2.07 5.52 -2.00
C LEU A 17 2.03 6.85 -1.26
N SER A 18 0.90 7.53 -1.38
CA SER A 18 0.64 8.78 -0.67
C SER A 18 -0.27 8.51 0.52
N ARG A 19 0.05 9.05 1.70
CA ARG A 19 -0.92 9.06 2.81
C ARG A 19 -2.13 9.89 2.40
N VAL A 20 -3.27 9.26 2.14
CA VAL A 20 -4.55 9.94 1.91
C VAL A 20 -5.02 10.50 3.26
N GLY A 21 -4.61 11.73 3.57
CA GLY A 21 -4.86 12.42 4.85
C GLY A 21 -6.33 12.79 5.14
N LEU A 22 -7.30 12.12 4.53
CA LEU A 22 -8.73 12.45 4.68
C LEU A 22 -9.47 11.59 5.69
N TYR A 23 -8.97 10.39 6.03
CA TYR A 23 -9.68 9.47 6.94
C TYR A 23 -9.06 9.35 8.33
N ASP A 24 -7.79 9.71 8.51
CA ASP A 24 -7.12 9.62 9.81
C ASP A 24 -7.43 10.85 10.69
N ALA A 25 -7.86 11.96 10.09
CA ALA A 25 -8.25 13.16 10.82
C ALA A 25 -9.50 12.94 11.69
N GLU A 26 -10.47 12.11 11.28
CA GLU A 26 -11.69 11.86 12.07
C GLU A 26 -11.44 10.99 13.31
N ASP A 27 -10.46 10.08 13.25
CA ASP A 27 -10.07 9.24 14.39
C ASP A 27 -9.11 9.97 15.35
N GLU A 28 -8.24 10.86 14.88
CA GLU A 28 -7.37 11.66 15.76
C GLU A 28 -8.08 12.88 16.39
N VAL A 29 -9.08 13.48 15.73
CA VAL A 29 -9.88 14.56 16.35
C VAL A 29 -10.87 14.07 17.41
N ALA A 30 -11.14 12.76 17.47
CA ALA A 30 -12.01 12.19 18.51
C ALA A 30 -11.32 12.08 19.88
N GLU A 31 -9.99 12.16 19.95
CA GLU A 31 -9.23 12.05 21.20
C GLU A 31 -8.74 13.40 21.77
N ASP A 32 -8.70 14.47 20.98
CA ASP A 32 -8.23 15.81 21.42
C ASP A 32 -9.30 16.90 21.27
N GLU A 33 -10.39 16.81 22.06
CA GLU A 33 -11.24 17.97 22.34
C GLU A 33 -10.56 18.97 23.31
N ALA A 34 -9.41 19.54 22.94
CA ALA A 34 -8.89 20.77 23.54
C ALA A 34 -7.62 21.31 22.85
N SER A 35 -7.77 22.07 21.75
CA SER A 35 -7.01 23.33 21.55
C SER A 35 -7.35 23.90 20.18
N SER A 36 -7.92 25.11 20.18
CA SER A 36 -8.29 25.90 19.00
C SER A 36 -7.07 26.62 18.38
N GLU A 37 -5.96 25.93 18.22
CA GLU A 37 -4.76 26.49 17.57
C GLU A 37 -4.70 26.03 16.10
N ASP A 38 -4.94 27.02 15.25
CA ASP A 38 -4.85 27.17 13.79
C ASP A 38 -5.07 25.93 12.90
N ALA A 39 -6.31 25.80 12.42
CA ALA A 39 -6.69 24.80 11.42
C ALA A 39 -5.88 24.91 10.12
N ASP A 40 -5.38 26.11 9.77
CA ASP A 40 -4.57 26.36 8.57
C ASP A 40 -3.14 25.78 8.71
N GLU A 41 -2.56 25.78 9.91
CA GLU A 41 -1.23 25.20 10.17
C GLU A 41 -1.29 23.66 10.24
N LYS A 42 -2.38 23.10 10.77
CA LYS A 42 -2.68 21.66 10.65
C LYS A 42 -2.85 21.26 9.17
N LEU A 43 -3.62 22.01 8.37
CA LEU A 43 -3.81 21.76 6.94
C LEU A 43 -2.50 21.82 6.13
N ALA A 44 -1.63 22.76 6.44
CA ALA A 44 -0.29 22.85 5.83
C ALA A 44 0.63 21.68 6.22
N ASN A 45 0.45 21.07 7.40
CA ASN A 45 1.14 19.85 7.81
C ASN A 45 0.49 18.58 7.20
N TYR A 46 -0.82 18.62 6.90
CA TYR A 46 -1.54 17.59 6.13
C TYR A 46 -1.11 17.55 4.64
N GLU A 47 -0.60 18.67 4.09
CA GLU A 47 -0.02 18.71 2.73
C GLU A 47 1.39 18.11 2.64
N GLN A 48 2.03 17.78 3.77
CA GLN A 48 3.24 16.97 3.73
C GLN A 48 2.84 15.51 3.54
N VAL A 49 2.38 15.19 2.33
CA VAL A 49 2.13 13.83 1.86
C VAL A 49 3.44 13.06 2.06
N ALA A 50 3.54 12.32 3.15
CA ALA A 50 4.60 11.35 3.32
C ALA A 50 4.39 10.33 2.20
N ASN A 51 5.25 10.40 1.19
CA ASN A 51 5.33 9.39 0.16
C ASN A 51 6.16 8.26 0.75
N ASP A 52 5.50 7.14 1.02
CA ASP A 52 6.16 5.93 1.48
C ASP A 52 6.32 4.98 0.29
N GLU A 53 7.46 4.31 0.27
CA GLU A 53 7.85 3.44 -0.83
C GLU A 53 7.82 1.99 -0.37
N LEU A 54 7.19 1.10 -1.15
CA LEU A 54 7.27 -0.34 -0.91
C LEU A 54 8.12 -0.99 -1.99
N ARG A 55 9.21 -1.65 -1.59
CA ARG A 55 9.98 -2.49 -2.51
C ARG A 55 9.42 -3.90 -2.52
N VAL A 56 9.01 -4.36 -3.69
CA VAL A 56 8.28 -5.61 -3.90
C VAL A 56 8.73 -6.29 -5.20
N SER A 57 8.35 -7.55 -5.38
CA SER A 57 8.50 -8.27 -6.64
C SER A 57 7.25 -8.12 -7.52
N SER A 58 7.44 -7.56 -8.72
CA SER A 58 6.41 -7.45 -9.76
C SER A 58 5.80 -8.81 -10.10
N LYS A 59 6.64 -9.86 -10.10
CA LYS A 59 6.25 -11.23 -10.41
C LYS A 59 5.38 -11.84 -9.31
N VAL A 60 5.67 -11.57 -8.04
CA VAL A 60 4.86 -12.03 -6.91
C VAL A 60 3.48 -11.35 -6.94
N LEU A 61 3.42 -10.05 -7.21
CA LEU A 61 2.15 -9.35 -7.40
C LEU A 61 1.34 -9.96 -8.55
N ALA A 62 1.95 -10.11 -9.74
CA ALA A 62 1.29 -10.66 -10.92
C ALA A 62 0.87 -12.13 -10.76
N LEU A 63 1.54 -12.91 -9.92
CA LEU A 63 1.14 -14.29 -9.62
C LEU A 63 -0.16 -14.35 -8.83
N ASN A 64 -0.39 -13.39 -7.93
CA ASN A 64 -1.50 -13.38 -6.99
C ASN A 64 -2.68 -12.51 -7.40
N SER A 65 -2.51 -11.63 -8.38
CA SER A 65 -3.51 -10.65 -8.80
C SER A 65 -3.62 -10.59 -10.33
N PRO A 66 -4.79 -10.91 -10.90
CA PRO A 66 -5.08 -10.68 -12.32
C PRO A 66 -4.88 -9.23 -12.76
N VAL A 67 -5.22 -8.27 -11.89
CA VAL A 67 -5.08 -6.83 -12.14
C VAL A 67 -3.62 -6.42 -12.23
N PHE A 68 -2.80 -6.78 -11.23
CA PHE A 68 -1.35 -6.55 -11.31
C PHE A 68 -0.72 -7.27 -12.50
N LYS A 69 -1.18 -8.48 -12.81
CA LYS A 69 -0.70 -9.22 -13.99
C LYS A 69 -0.99 -8.49 -15.30
N ALA A 70 -2.20 -7.96 -15.45
CA ALA A 70 -2.57 -7.21 -16.64
C ALA A 70 -1.77 -5.90 -16.73
N MET A 71 -1.65 -5.16 -15.63
CA MET A 71 -0.94 -3.89 -15.57
C MET A 71 0.57 -4.03 -15.82
N LEU A 72 1.23 -4.98 -15.14
CA LEU A 72 2.69 -5.15 -15.15
C LEU A 72 3.20 -6.08 -16.26
N GLY A 73 2.34 -6.94 -16.83
CA GLY A 73 2.70 -7.89 -17.88
C GLY A 73 2.07 -7.61 -19.25
N GLY A 74 1.27 -6.54 -19.37
CA GLY A 74 0.47 -6.23 -20.54
C GLY A 74 1.09 -5.19 -21.48
N ARG A 75 0.22 -4.58 -22.30
CA ARG A 75 0.57 -3.45 -23.20
C ARG A 75 0.36 -2.09 -22.55
N PHE A 76 0.11 -2.07 -21.24
CA PHE A 76 0.02 -0.83 -20.50
C PHE A 76 1.40 -0.19 -20.39
N LYS A 77 1.41 1.10 -20.07
CA LYS A 77 2.62 1.89 -19.96
C LYS A 77 3.55 1.28 -18.90
N GLU A 78 2.98 0.94 -17.76
CA GLU A 78 3.62 0.35 -16.59
C GLU A 78 4.36 -0.94 -16.95
N GLY A 79 3.71 -1.88 -17.64
CA GLY A 79 4.34 -3.13 -18.06
C GLY A 79 5.42 -2.95 -19.13
N THR A 80 5.27 -1.96 -20.01
CA THR A 80 6.29 -1.64 -21.02
C THR A 80 7.54 -1.04 -20.36
N GLU A 81 7.35 -0.05 -19.49
CA GLU A 81 8.45 0.60 -18.77
C GLU A 81 9.14 -0.35 -17.79
N LEU A 82 8.40 -1.23 -17.12
CA LEU A 82 8.97 -2.28 -16.28
C LEU A 82 9.85 -3.24 -17.11
N ALA A 83 9.41 -3.63 -18.30
CA ALA A 83 10.19 -4.49 -19.20
C ALA A 83 11.45 -3.78 -19.72
N GLU A 84 11.37 -2.48 -20.02
CA GLU A 84 12.52 -1.65 -20.42
C GLU A 84 13.52 -1.46 -19.27
N ASN A 85 13.05 -1.44 -18.02
CA ASN A 85 13.90 -1.36 -16.83
C ASN A 85 14.55 -2.72 -16.46
N MET A 86 14.24 -3.80 -17.16
CA MET A 86 14.81 -5.12 -16.88
C MET A 86 16.34 -5.10 -17.03
N GLY A 87 17.05 -5.43 -15.95
CA GLY A 87 18.52 -5.42 -15.90
C GLY A 87 19.13 -4.08 -15.46
N SER A 88 18.32 -3.07 -15.18
CA SER A 88 18.74 -1.87 -14.44
C SER A 88 19.17 -2.24 -13.01
N PRO A 89 20.18 -1.55 -12.44
CA PRO A 89 20.53 -1.73 -11.02
C PRO A 89 19.45 -1.21 -10.07
N GLU A 90 18.62 -0.27 -10.53
CA GLU A 90 17.54 0.33 -9.74
C GLU A 90 16.18 -0.28 -10.11
N PRO A 91 15.35 -0.63 -9.12
CA PRO A 91 13.96 -1.04 -9.34
C PRO A 91 13.14 0.01 -10.10
N TYR A 92 12.10 -0.43 -10.81
CA TYR A 92 11.17 0.46 -11.50
C TYR A 92 10.16 1.05 -10.50
N SER A 93 9.93 2.37 -10.54
CA SER A 93 8.96 3.04 -9.66
C SER A 93 7.64 3.33 -10.35
N ILE A 94 6.55 3.16 -9.62
CA ILE A 94 5.17 3.41 -10.09
C ILE A 94 4.35 4.06 -8.98
N ASP A 95 3.56 5.07 -9.35
CA ASP A 95 2.71 5.82 -8.42
C ASP A 95 1.36 5.13 -8.18
N PHE A 96 0.97 5.05 -6.90
CA PHE A 96 -0.33 4.56 -6.43
C PHE A 96 -0.96 5.59 -5.47
N PRO A 97 -1.31 6.79 -5.95
CA PRO A 97 -1.75 7.89 -5.09
C PRO A 97 -3.11 7.64 -4.41
N ASP A 98 -3.94 6.78 -5.00
CA ASP A 98 -5.31 6.51 -4.54
C ASP A 98 -5.43 5.31 -3.59
N ASP A 99 -4.34 4.57 -3.36
CA ASP A 99 -4.36 3.39 -2.49
C ASP A 99 -3.89 3.72 -1.08
N ASP A 100 -4.61 3.16 -0.10
CA ASP A 100 -4.25 3.29 1.31
C ASP A 100 -2.90 2.60 1.58
N LEU A 101 -1.97 3.37 2.12
CA LEU A 101 -0.60 2.94 2.40
C LEU A 101 -0.54 1.72 3.33
N GLU A 102 -1.27 1.75 4.45
CA GLU A 102 -1.21 0.70 5.46
C GLU A 102 -1.79 -0.60 4.90
N ALA A 103 -2.95 -0.52 4.27
CA ALA A 103 -3.59 -1.66 3.63
C ALA A 103 -2.75 -2.23 2.48
N MET A 104 -2.12 -1.39 1.64
CA MET A 104 -1.23 -1.85 0.58
C MET A 104 0.04 -2.51 1.14
N THR A 105 0.59 -1.97 2.23
CA THR A 105 1.74 -2.55 2.94
C THR A 105 1.42 -3.95 3.42
N ILE A 106 0.27 -4.11 4.11
CA ILE A 106 -0.17 -5.41 4.64
C ILE A 106 -0.46 -6.40 3.51
N LEU A 107 -1.14 -5.96 2.44
CA LEU A 107 -1.36 -6.80 1.27
C LEU A 107 -0.03 -7.30 0.70
N CYS A 108 0.92 -6.39 0.45
CA CYS A 108 2.21 -6.75 -0.11
C CYS A 108 2.99 -7.71 0.81
N GLN A 109 2.95 -7.50 2.12
CA GLN A 109 3.54 -8.43 3.09
C GLN A 109 2.93 -9.84 2.96
N ILE A 110 1.60 -9.95 2.92
CA ILE A 110 0.90 -11.22 2.75
C ILE A 110 1.30 -11.89 1.44
N LEU A 111 1.29 -11.17 0.33
CA LEU A 111 1.63 -11.73 -1.00
C LEU A 111 3.09 -12.23 -1.05
N HIS A 112 4.00 -11.58 -0.34
CA HIS A 112 5.42 -11.94 -0.25
C HIS A 112 5.73 -12.92 0.90
N ASN A 113 4.73 -13.43 1.60
CA ASN A 113 4.89 -14.30 2.77
C ASN A 113 5.76 -13.68 3.88
N VAL A 114 5.69 -12.35 4.03
CA VAL A 114 6.31 -11.60 5.13
C VAL A 114 5.35 -11.57 6.31
N TYR A 115 5.89 -11.75 7.52
CA TYR A 115 5.11 -11.75 8.75
C TYR A 115 4.45 -10.39 9.00
N VAL A 116 3.13 -10.40 9.23
CA VAL A 116 2.35 -9.22 9.64
C VAL A 116 2.26 -9.23 11.16
N SER A 117 2.90 -8.25 11.82
CA SER A 117 3.10 -8.25 13.27
C SER A 117 1.86 -7.90 14.08
N GLU A 118 0.99 -7.06 13.52
CA GLU A 118 -0.17 -6.53 14.22
C GLU A 118 -1.44 -6.80 13.41
N ARG A 119 -2.53 -7.04 14.13
CA ARG A 119 -3.86 -7.15 13.53
C ARG A 119 -4.29 -5.75 13.08
N PRO A 120 -4.77 -5.57 11.84
CA PRO A 120 -5.35 -4.30 11.42
C PRO A 120 -6.59 -3.96 12.28
N LYS A 121 -6.76 -2.68 12.63
CA LYS A 121 -8.01 -2.18 13.24
C LYS A 121 -9.21 -2.45 12.32
N PRO A 122 -10.47 -2.42 12.82
CA PRO A 122 -11.65 -2.66 11.98
C PRO A 122 -11.69 -1.82 10.68
N ILE A 123 -11.30 -0.54 10.75
CA ILE A 123 -11.20 0.32 9.56
C ILE A 123 -10.11 -0.15 8.59
N GLY A 124 -8.94 -0.54 9.11
CA GLY A 124 -7.84 -1.11 8.32
C GLY A 124 -8.22 -2.43 7.66
N LEU A 125 -9.02 -3.28 8.31
CA LEU A 125 -9.57 -4.49 7.70
C LEU A 125 -10.50 -4.16 6.52
N SER A 126 -11.32 -3.11 6.64
CA SER A 126 -12.17 -2.64 5.54
C SER A 126 -11.34 -2.11 4.38
N ARG A 127 -10.31 -1.30 4.65
CA ARG A 127 -9.38 -0.77 3.62
C ARG A 127 -8.64 -1.91 2.91
N LEU A 128 -8.14 -2.89 3.66
CA LEU A 128 -7.49 -4.08 3.13
C LEU A 128 -8.42 -4.94 2.27
N ALA A 129 -9.69 -5.09 2.67
CA ALA A 129 -10.70 -5.76 1.85
C ALA A 129 -10.96 -5.01 0.54
N SER A 130 -11.07 -3.68 0.58
CA SER A 130 -11.24 -2.85 -0.62
C SER A 130 -10.07 -2.98 -1.60
N ILE A 131 -8.82 -2.95 -1.11
CA ILE A 131 -7.64 -3.16 -1.96
C ILE A 131 -7.61 -4.59 -2.49
N GLY A 132 -7.91 -5.58 -1.65
CA GLY A 132 -7.95 -6.99 -2.07
C GLY A 132 -8.97 -7.23 -3.19
N ASP A 133 -10.12 -6.54 -3.16
CA ASP A 133 -11.14 -6.58 -4.22
C ASP A 133 -10.68 -5.83 -5.48
N LYS A 134 -10.17 -4.59 -5.31
CA LYS A 134 -9.63 -3.74 -6.39
C LYS A 134 -8.58 -4.47 -7.24
N TYR A 135 -7.70 -5.23 -6.58
CA TYR A 135 -6.65 -6.00 -7.25
C TYR A 135 -7.01 -7.47 -7.46
N GLU A 136 -8.27 -7.88 -7.25
CA GLU A 136 -8.77 -9.25 -7.45
C GLU A 136 -7.90 -10.34 -6.76
N CYS A 137 -7.45 -10.07 -5.54
CA CYS A 137 -6.56 -10.94 -4.76
C CYS A 137 -7.09 -11.28 -3.36
N ILE A 138 -8.40 -11.12 -3.11
CA ILE A 138 -9.08 -11.47 -1.85
C ILE A 138 -8.72 -12.87 -1.32
N ASN A 139 -8.47 -13.85 -2.20
CA ASN A 139 -8.10 -15.20 -1.79
C ASN A 139 -6.80 -15.26 -0.96
N ALA A 140 -5.85 -14.35 -1.21
CA ALA A 140 -4.62 -14.25 -0.43
C ALA A 140 -4.89 -13.80 1.02
N LEU A 141 -5.94 -13.02 1.23
CA LEU A 141 -6.33 -12.51 2.54
C LEU A 141 -7.10 -13.54 3.39
N LYS A 142 -7.57 -14.63 2.79
CA LYS A 142 -8.52 -15.57 3.41
C LYS A 142 -8.03 -16.09 4.76
N TYR A 143 -6.78 -16.53 4.86
CA TYR A 143 -6.24 -17.13 6.08
C TYR A 143 -5.99 -16.09 7.17
N CYS A 144 -5.36 -14.96 6.82
CA CYS A 144 -5.14 -13.85 7.75
C CYS A 144 -6.48 -13.30 8.27
N GLY A 145 -7.44 -13.07 7.38
CA GLY A 145 -8.77 -12.59 7.71
C GLY A 145 -9.53 -13.53 8.66
N MET A 146 -9.45 -14.85 8.46
CA MET A 146 -10.06 -15.82 9.39
C MET A 146 -9.49 -15.72 10.81
N VAL A 147 -8.18 -15.48 10.95
CA VAL A 147 -7.54 -15.31 12.26
C VAL A 147 -7.96 -13.97 12.86
N TRP A 148 -7.89 -12.88 12.08
CA TRP A 148 -8.20 -11.54 12.55
C TRP A 148 -9.68 -11.28 12.82
N ILE A 149 -10.62 -12.03 12.25
CA ILE A 149 -12.06 -11.82 12.54
C ILE A 149 -12.49 -12.61 13.78
N ARG A 150 -11.84 -13.74 14.06
CA ARG A 150 -12.21 -14.61 15.18
C ARG A 150 -11.84 -14.00 16.53
N ASP A 151 -10.67 -13.39 16.58
CA ASP A 151 -10.11 -12.78 17.79
C ASP A 151 -10.61 -11.33 17.94
#